data_AF-A0A9W6K253-F1
#
_entry.id   AF-A0A9W6K253-F1
#
_cell.length_a   1.000
_cell.length_b   1.000
_cell.length_c   1.000
_cell.angle_alpha   90.00
_cell.angle_beta   90.00
_cell.angle_gamma   90.00
#
_symmetry.space_group_name_H-M   'P 1'
#
loop_
_entity.id
_entity.type
_entity.pdbx_description
1 polymer ?
#
loop_
_entity_poly.entity_id
_entity_poly.type
_entity_poly.pdbx_seq_one_letter_code
_entity_poly.pdbx_strand_id
1 'polypeptide(L)'
;MTRANWFENLDKTDLVIALAEHFGDLNMIHPFREGNGRAQRILFEHIIANAGYETNWWAVEEAEWIKSNIDAVLCDYSGLASIFSRCVGATLILD
;
A
#
# COMPACT_ATOMS: atom_id res chain seq x y z
N MET A 1 1.69 -2.50 -12.70
CA MET A 1 0.35 -2.10 -12.22
C MET A 1 -0.67 -1.95 -13.36
N THR A 2 -0.34 -1.38 -14.53
CA THR A 2 -1.27 -1.24 -15.66
C THR A 2 -1.93 -2.55 -16.11
N ARG A 3 -1.19 -3.68 -16.13
CA ARG A 3 -1.76 -5.01 -16.44
C ARG A 3 -2.79 -5.50 -15.42
N ALA A 4 -2.76 -4.96 -14.20
CA ALA A 4 -3.73 -5.22 -13.14
C ALA A 4 -4.82 -4.13 -13.09
N ASN A 5 -5.03 -3.39 -14.18
CA ASN A 5 -6.00 -2.30 -14.29
C ASN A 5 -5.91 -1.27 -13.15
N TRP A 6 -4.70 -0.93 -12.70
CA TRP A 6 -4.47 -0.02 -11.56
C TRP A 6 -5.24 -0.40 -10.29
N PHE A 7 -5.57 -1.69 -10.15
CA PHE A 7 -6.35 -2.28 -9.04
C PHE A 7 -7.79 -1.77 -8.94
N GLU A 8 -8.31 -1.13 -9.98
CA GLU A 8 -9.72 -0.77 -10.07
C GLU A 8 -10.58 -2.04 -10.04
N ASN A 9 -11.73 -1.95 -9.36
CA ASN A 9 -12.70 -3.04 -9.19
C ASN A 9 -12.23 -4.22 -8.32
N LEU A 10 -11.08 -4.13 -7.66
CA LEU A 10 -10.75 -5.10 -6.61
C LEU A 10 -11.62 -4.84 -5.37
N ASP A 11 -12.07 -5.93 -4.75
CA ASP A 11 -12.60 -5.83 -3.40
C ASP A 11 -11.48 -5.46 -2.42
N LYS A 12 -11.89 -5.05 -1.21
CA LYS A 12 -10.94 -4.57 -0.20
C LYS A 12 -9.89 -5.61 0.18
N THR A 13 -10.22 -6.90 0.19
CA THR A 13 -9.29 -7.96 0.58
C THR A 13 -8.21 -8.14 -0.49
N ASP A 14 -8.64 -8.27 -1.75
CA ASP A 14 -7.74 -8.43 -2.89
C ASP A 14 -6.86 -7.19 -3.09
N LEU A 15 -7.44 -6.00 -2.89
CA LEU A 15 -6.71 -4.74 -2.95
C LEU A 15 -5.60 -4.70 -1.89
N VAL A 16 -5.89 -5.07 -0.64
CA VAL A 16 -4.90 -5.07 0.45
C VAL A 16 -3.72 -5.99 0.14
N ILE A 17 -3.98 -7.18 -0.39
CA ILE A 17 -2.93 -8.13 -0.78
C ILE A 17 -2.06 -7.52 -1.89
N ALA A 18 -2.67 -7.00 -2.95
CA ALA A 18 -1.97 -6.38 -4.06
C ALA A 18 -1.13 -5.16 -3.63
N LEU A 19 -1.67 -4.32 -2.74
CA LEU A 19 -0.95 -3.16 -2.20
C LEU A 19 0.28 -3.61 -1.40
N ALA A 20 0.16 -4.63 -0.56
CA ALA A 20 1.27 -5.11 0.27
C ALA A 20 2.44 -5.62 -0.58
N GLU A 21 2.16 -6.46 -1.58
CA GLU A 21 3.16 -7.00 -2.50
C GLU A 21 3.85 -5.86 -3.27
N HIS A 22 3.07 -5.03 -3.95
CA HIS A 22 3.64 -3.99 -4.80
C HIS A 22 4.31 -2.85 -4.02
N PHE A 23 3.85 -2.55 -2.81
CA PHE A 23 4.52 -1.59 -1.94
C PHE A 23 5.88 -2.13 -1.51
N GLY A 24 5.94 -3.39 -1.07
CA GLY A 24 7.19 -4.05 -0.71
C GLY A 24 8.19 -4.07 -1.87
N ASP A 25 7.73 -4.46 -3.06
CA ASP A 25 8.56 -4.53 -4.26
C ASP A 25 9.10 -3.15 -4.68
N LEU A 26 8.23 -2.12 -4.67
CA LEU A 26 8.69 -0.77 -5.00
C LEU A 26 9.64 -0.20 -3.95
N ASN A 27 9.45 -0.57 -2.67
CA ASN A 27 10.36 -0.17 -1.60
C ASN A 27 11.76 -0.75 -1.84
N MET A 28 11.86 -2.00 -2.32
CA MET A 28 13.15 -2.62 -2.68
C MET A 28 13.87 -1.88 -3.81
N ILE A 29 13.13 -1.38 -4.81
CA ILE A 29 13.71 -0.71 -5.98
C ILE A 29 14.39 0.62 -5.59
N HIS A 30 13.88 1.33 -4.58
CA HIS A 30 14.41 2.63 -4.13
C HIS A 30 14.77 3.58 -5.30
N PRO A 31 13.80 3.98 -6.14
CA PRO A 31 14.07 4.60 -7.44
C PRO A 31 14.66 6.03 -7.39
N PHE A 32 14.62 6.69 -6.24
CA PHE A 32 15.13 8.06 -6.08
C PHE A 32 16.36 8.11 -5.17
N ARG A 33 17.21 9.13 -5.36
CA ARG A 33 18.35 9.39 -4.46
C ARG A 33 17.90 9.67 -3.03
N GLU A 34 16.80 10.40 -2.86
CA GLU A 34 16.22 10.77 -1.56
C GLU A 34 14.70 10.89 -1.69
N GLY A 35 13.98 10.70 -0.57
CA GLY A 35 12.53 10.92 -0.52
C GLY A 35 11.65 9.76 -1.00
N ASN A 36 12.21 8.55 -1.17
CA ASN A 36 11.49 7.35 -1.61
C ASN A 36 10.21 7.10 -0.80
N GLY A 37 10.29 7.07 0.54
CA GLY A 37 9.12 6.77 1.38
C GLY A 37 7.98 7.77 1.20
N ARG A 38 8.27 9.08 1.06
CA ARG A 38 7.23 10.11 0.83
C ARG A 38 6.57 9.95 -0.53
N ALA A 39 7.38 9.78 -1.59
CA ALA A 39 6.86 9.61 -2.94
C ALA A 39 6.04 8.32 -3.06
N GLN A 40 6.52 7.23 -2.48
CA GLN A 40 5.85 5.95 -2.47
C GLN A 40 4.51 6.02 -1.72
N ARG A 41 4.47 6.64 -0.54
CA ARG A 41 3.22 6.78 0.22
C ARG A 41 2.15 7.52 -0.57
N ILE A 42 2.52 8.66 -1.17
CA ILE A 42 1.60 9.47 -1.99
C ILE A 42 1.10 8.70 -3.21
N LEU A 43 1.97 7.94 -3.87
CA LEU A 43 1.58 7.09 -5.00
C LEU A 43 0.51 6.08 -4.58
N PHE A 44 0.72 5.37 -3.47
CA PHE A 44 -0.21 4.35 -3.00
C PHE A 44 -1.51 4.93 -2.45
N GLU A 45 -1.49 6.12 -1.85
CA GLU A 45 -2.71 6.87 -1.50
C GLU A 45 -3.55 7.17 -2.75
N HIS A 46 -2.93 7.59 -3.86
CA HIS A 46 -3.65 7.83 -5.11
C HIS A 46 -4.18 6.54 -5.74
N ILE A 47 -3.42 5.45 -5.64
CA ILE A 47 -3.87 4.12 -6.10
C ILE A 47 -5.10 3.65 -5.31
N ILE A 48 -5.07 3.77 -3.99
CA ILE A 48 -6.19 3.38 -3.11
C ILE A 48 -7.43 4.23 -3.44
N ALA A 49 -7.25 5.55 -3.61
CA ALA A 49 -8.32 6.44 -4.03
C ALA A 49 -8.89 6.08 -5.41
N ASN A 50 -8.03 5.75 -6.38
CA ASN A 50 -8.44 5.29 -7.73
C ASN A 50 -9.21 3.97 -7.68
N ALA A 51 -8.84 3.07 -6.75
CA ALA A 51 -9.57 1.84 -6.49
C ALA A 51 -10.91 2.07 -5.76
N GLY A 52 -11.24 3.32 -5.41
CA GLY A 52 -12.52 3.69 -4.80
C GLY A 52 -12.55 3.57 -3.28
N TYR A 53 -11.40 3.65 -2.59
CA TYR A 53 -11.35 3.55 -1.14
C TYR A 53 -10.65 4.75 -0.50
N GLU A 54 -11.04 5.06 0.74
CA GLU A 54 -10.32 6.01 1.59
C GLU A 54 -8.98 5.43 2.08
N THR A 55 -8.07 6.29 2.53
CA THR A 55 -6.82 5.89 3.20
C THR A 55 -6.66 6.61 4.52
N ASN A 56 -6.31 5.88 5.59
CA ASN A 56 -6.00 6.45 6.90
C ASN A 56 -4.77 5.77 7.53
N TRP A 57 -3.71 6.53 7.76
CA TRP A 57 -2.47 6.01 8.33
C TRP A 57 -2.33 6.18 9.85
N TRP A 58 -3.32 6.77 10.53
CA TRP A 58 -3.21 7.16 11.94
C TRP A 58 -2.87 6.00 12.88
N ALA A 59 -3.35 4.79 12.56
CA ALA A 59 -3.15 3.61 13.39
C ALA A 59 -1.80 2.91 13.17
N VAL A 60 -0.94 3.42 12.27
CA VAL A 60 0.32 2.74 11.92
C VAL A 60 1.46 3.23 12.79
N GLU A 61 2.00 2.32 13.60
CA GLU A 61 3.16 2.58 14.44
C GLU A 61 4.46 2.48 13.64
N GLU A 62 5.47 3.27 14.01
CA GLU A 62 6.75 3.30 13.30
C GLU A 62 7.47 1.95 13.35
N ALA A 63 7.47 1.30 14.52
CA ALA A 63 8.18 0.04 14.73
C ALA A 63 7.59 -1.11 13.88
N GLU A 64 6.26 -1.21 13.79
CA GLU A 64 5.61 -2.23 12.94
C GLU A 64 5.81 -1.94 11.45
N TRP A 65 5.83 -0.65 11.07
CA TRP A 65 6.08 -0.24 9.69
C TRP A 65 7.48 -0.64 9.25
N ILE A 66 8.49 -0.32 10.06
CA ILE A 66 9.89 -0.70 9.81
C ILE A 66 10.00 -2.22 9.71
N LYS A 67 9.46 -2.95 10.69
CA LYS A 67 9.53 -4.42 10.72
C LYS A 67 8.89 -5.04 9.47
N SER A 68 7.70 -4.59 9.09
CA SER A 68 6.98 -5.10 7.93
C SER A 68 7.71 -4.82 6.60
N ASN A 69 8.36 -3.66 6.47
CA ASN A 69 9.17 -3.37 5.29
C ASN A 69 10.46 -4.20 5.24
N ILE A 70 11.06 -4.53 6.39
CA ILE A 70 12.19 -5.46 6.47
C ILE A 70 11.76 -6.87 6.06
N ASP A 71 10.61 -7.34 6.52
CA ASP A 71 10.11 -8.68 6.19
C ASP A 71 9.75 -8.81 4.69
N ALA A 72 9.25 -7.72 4.08
CA ALA A 72 9.01 -7.65 2.64
C ALA A 72 10.28 -7.84 1.78
N VAL A 73 11.48 -7.56 2.32
CA VAL A 73 12.76 -7.88 1.65
C VAL A 73 12.92 -9.38 1.42
N LEU A 74 12.34 -10.19 2.31
CA LEU A 74 12.34 -11.66 2.24
C LEU A 74 11.08 -12.20 1.55
N CYS A 75 10.34 -11.33 0.84
CA CYS A 75 9.05 -11.64 0.21
C CYS A 75 7.95 -12.07 1.20
N ASP A 76 8.08 -11.70 2.48
CA ASP A 76 7.01 -11.84 3.47
C ASP A 76 6.23 -10.51 3.57
N TYR A 77 5.12 -10.44 2.84
CA TYR A 77 4.27 -9.25 2.79
C TYR A 77 3.16 -9.27 3.86
N SER A 78 3.12 -10.26 4.75
CA SER A 78 2.02 -10.43 5.71
C SER A 78 1.88 -9.25 6.68
N GLY A 79 3.00 -8.70 7.14
CA GLY A 79 3.03 -7.50 7.97
C GLY A 79 2.48 -6.26 7.24
N LEU A 80 2.88 -6.07 5.98
CA LEU A 80 2.36 -4.98 5.14
C LEU A 80 0.86 -5.15 4.86
N ALA A 81 0.40 -6.37 4.58
CA ALA A 81 -1.02 -6.65 4.37
C ALA A 81 -1.84 -6.35 5.63
N SER A 82 -1.34 -6.71 6.81
CA SER A 82 -1.97 -6.36 8.09
C SER A 82 -2.08 -4.84 8.27
N ILE A 83 -1.02 -4.10 7.96
CA ILE A 83 -1.03 -2.63 7.98
C ILE A 83 -2.05 -2.07 6.99
N PHE A 84 -2.02 -2.49 5.72
CA PHE A 84 -2.93 -2.00 4.70
C PHE A 84 -4.39 -2.35 5.00
N SER A 85 -4.68 -3.48 5.64
CA SER A 85 -6.05 -3.84 6.06
C SER A 85 -6.68 -2.83 7.01
N ARG A 86 -5.85 -2.15 7.83
CA ARG A 86 -6.26 -1.09 8.74
C ARG A 86 -6.26 0.28 8.07
N CYS A 87 -5.45 0.47 7.02
CA CYS A 87 -5.30 1.75 6.34
C CYS A 87 -6.32 1.98 5.23
N VAL A 88 -6.70 0.93 4.49
CA VAL A 88 -7.73 1.02 3.45
C VAL A 88 -9.08 1.18 4.15
N GLY A 89 -9.78 2.27 3.89
CA GLY A 89 -10.97 2.71 4.61
C GLY A 89 -12.27 2.20 4.00
N ALA A 90 -13.31 3.04 4.05
CA ALA A 90 -14.59 2.79 3.41
C ALA A 90 -14.52 3.08 1.90
N THR A 91 -15.53 2.63 1.15
CA THR A 91 -15.68 2.97 -0.26
C THR A 91 -15.97 4.47 -0.39
N LEU A 92 -15.25 5.14 -1.29
CA LEU A 92 -15.53 6.51 -1.70
C LEU A 92 -16.86 6.53 -2.47
N ILE A 93 -17.82 7.30 -1.98
CA ILE A 93 -19.02 7.61 -2.73
C ILE A 93 -18.67 8.79 -3.63
N LEU A 94 -18.63 8.57 -4.94
CA LEU A 94 -18.58 9.65 -5.92
C LEU A 94 -20.04 10.01 -6.23
N ASP A 95 -20.44 11.20 -5.78
CA ASP A 95 -21.75 11.80 -6.07
C ASP A 95 -21.96 12.06 -7.58
#